data_AF-A0A485KPN1-F1
#
_entry.id   AF-A0A485KPN1-F1
#
_cell.length_a   1.000
_cell.length_b   1.000
_cell.length_c   1.000
_cell.angle_alpha   90.00
_cell.angle_beta   90.00
_cell.angle_gamma   90.00
#
_symmetry.space_group_name_H-M   'P 1'
#
loop_
_entity.id
_entity.type
_entity.pdbx_description
1 polymer ?
#
loop_
_entity_poly.entity_id
_entity_poly.type
_entity_poly.pdbx_seq_one_letter_code
_entity_poly.pdbx_strand_id
1 'polypeptide(L)'
;MSVLLAGHDTTSGVLGWTLAVLATQPRVVALIWAEYDAVSKRHHGSLATSEALAELTYTLAVVQESMRLNTVTEGTTPRIALQADRITTSDGSNFAVPKVRQNSRPTL
;
A
#
# COMPACT_ATOMS: atom_id res chain seq x y z
N MET A 1 -13.99 2.67 -13.92
CA MET A 1 -13.26 1.80 -12.96
C MET A 1 -14.20 1.50 -11.80
N SER A 2 -14.33 0.24 -11.41
CA SER A 2 -15.14 -0.17 -10.26
C SER A 2 -14.24 -0.42 -9.05
N VAL A 3 -14.81 -0.29 -7.85
CA VAL A 3 -14.12 -0.60 -6.58
C VAL A 3 -13.61 -2.05 -6.53
N LEU A 4 -14.32 -2.98 -7.17
CA LEU A 4 -13.95 -4.39 -7.24
C LEU A 4 -12.66 -4.60 -8.02
N LEU A 5 -12.53 -3.98 -9.20
CA LEU A 5 -11.33 -4.13 -10.03
C LEU A 5 -10.11 -3.49 -9.36
N ALA A 6 -10.27 -2.28 -8.83
CA ALA A 6 -9.19 -1.58 -8.14
C ALA A 6 -8.68 -2.33 -6.91
N GLY A 7 -9.59 -2.90 -6.11
CA GLY A 7 -9.23 -3.67 -4.92
C GLY A 7 -8.64 -5.05 -5.23
N HIS A 8 -9.14 -5.72 -6.27
CA HIS A 8 -8.71 -7.07 -6.63
C HIS A 8 -7.23 -7.12 -7.04
N ASP A 9 -6.84 -6.28 -8.00
CA ASP A 9 -5.48 -6.36 -8.57
C ASP A 9 -4.42 -5.90 -7.57
N THR A 10 -4.72 -4.85 -6.80
CA THR A 10 -3.80 -4.33 -5.77
C THR A 10 -3.63 -5.30 -4.61
N THR A 11 -4.73 -5.83 -4.05
CA THR A 11 -4.67 -6.75 -2.91
C THR A 11 -4.00 -8.07 -3.30
N SER A 12 -4.35 -8.63 -4.46
CA SER A 12 -3.74 -9.86 -4.97
C SER A 12 -2.25 -9.69 -5.20
N GLY A 13 -1.83 -8.53 -5.73
CA GLY A 13 -0.43 -8.18 -5.89
C GLY A 13 0.31 -8.14 -4.56
N VAL A 14 -0.27 -7.52 -3.51
CA VAL A 14 0.39 -7.40 -2.20
C VAL A 14 0.59 -8.77 -1.59
N LEU A 15 -0.43 -9.63 -1.63
CA LEU A 15 -0.34 -10.99 -1.13
C LEU A 15 0.68 -11.82 -1.90
N GLY A 16 0.70 -11.72 -3.24
CA GLY A 16 1.67 -12.40 -4.09
C GLY A 16 3.12 -12.05 -3.71
N TRP A 17 3.44 -10.76 -3.59
CA TRP A 17 4.77 -10.32 -3.19
C TRP A 17 5.13 -10.70 -1.76
N THR A 18 4.18 -10.56 -0.82
CA THR A 18 4.41 -10.94 0.58
C THR A 18 4.76 -12.43 0.68
N LEU A 19 4.03 -13.31 -0.01
CA LEU A 19 4.32 -14.74 -0.04
C LEU A 19 5.66 -15.05 -0.72
N ALA A 20 5.99 -14.35 -1.81
CA ALA A 20 7.29 -14.51 -2.49
C ALA A 20 8.47 -14.13 -1.59
N VAL A 21 8.37 -13.03 -0.84
CA VAL A 21 9.39 -12.60 0.14
C VAL A 21 9.52 -13.65 1.25
N LEU A 22 8.40 -14.09 1.82
CA LEU A 22 8.38 -15.08 2.91
C LEU A 22 8.95 -16.44 2.51
N ALA A 23 8.76 -16.87 1.26
CA ALA A 23 9.33 -18.11 0.73
C ALA A 23 10.86 -18.16 0.83
N THR A 24 11.52 -17.01 0.86
CA THR A 24 12.99 -16.89 0.98
C THR A 24 13.48 -16.54 2.39
N GLN A 25 12.56 -16.30 3.34
CA GLN A 25 12.87 -15.77 4.67
C GLN A 25 12.30 -16.65 5.80
N PRO A 26 12.83 -17.88 6.00
CA PRO A 26 12.30 -18.82 6.99
C PRO A 26 12.33 -18.27 8.43
N ARG A 27 13.31 -17.40 8.75
CA ARG A 27 13.37 -16.71 10.04
C ARG A 27 12.16 -15.78 10.28
N VAL A 28 11.73 -15.06 9.25
CA VAL A 28 10.57 -14.14 9.35
C VAL A 28 9.29 -14.95 9.50
N VAL A 29 9.15 -16.04 8.74
CA VAL A 29 8.03 -16.98 8.88
C VAL A 29 7.95 -17.52 10.31
N ALA A 30 9.07 -17.92 10.92
CA ALA A 30 9.08 -18.40 12.30
C ALA A 30 8.62 -17.34 13.31
N LEU A 31 8.99 -16.06 13.11
CA LEU A 31 8.55 -14.96 13.96
C LEU A 31 7.05 -14.66 13.81
N ILE A 32 6.52 -14.71 12.57
CA ILE A 32 5.08 -14.61 12.32
C ILE A 32 4.32 -15.72 13.04
N TRP A 33 4.80 -16.97 12.95
CA TRP A 33 4.18 -18.09 13.66
C TRP A 33 4.21 -17.93 15.17
N ALA A 34 5.32 -17.44 15.72
CA ALA A 34 5.43 -17.18 17.15
C ALA A 34 4.47 -16.07 17.61
N GLU A 35 4.32 -15.00 16.83
CA GLU A 35 3.32 -13.95 17.09
C GLU A 35 1.90 -14.51 17.02
N TYR A 36 1.57 -15.22 15.94
CA TYR A 36 0.27 -15.87 15.73
C TYR A 36 -0.11 -16.75 16.92
N ASP A 37 0.79 -17.66 17.34
CA ASP A 37 0.55 -18.59 18.44
C ASP A 37 0.33 -17.85 19.77
N ALA A 38 1.14 -16.82 20.04
CA ALA A 38 1.01 -16.02 21.25
C ALA A 38 -0.31 -15.24 21.29
N VAL A 39 -0.73 -14.61 20.19
CA VAL A 39 -1.99 -13.86 20.09
C VAL A 39 -3.17 -14.81 20.15
N SER A 40 -3.17 -15.89 19.36
CA SER A 40 -4.25 -16.87 19.33
C SER A 40 -4.52 -17.44 20.73
N LYS A 41 -3.47 -17.78 21.50
CA LYS A 41 -3.62 -18.24 22.90
C LYS A 41 -4.27 -17.20 23.82
N ARG A 42 -3.97 -15.92 23.65
CA ARG A 42 -4.62 -14.83 24.41
C ARG A 42 -6.10 -14.68 24.06
N HIS A 43 -6.47 -15.01 22.83
CA HIS A 43 -7.83 -14.87 22.28
C HIS A 43 -8.57 -16.22 22.14
N HIS A 44 -8.40 -17.11 23.11
CA HIS A 44 -9.10 -18.40 23.19
C HIS A 44 -8.96 -19.30 21.95
N GLY A 45 -7.81 -19.24 21.29
CA GLY A 45 -7.51 -20.00 20.07
C GLY A 45 -8.09 -19.39 18.79
N SER A 46 -8.59 -18.15 18.82
CA SER A 46 -9.24 -17.50 17.69
C SER A 46 -8.58 -16.17 17.34
N LEU A 47 -8.60 -15.82 16.05
CA LEU A 47 -8.26 -14.49 15.53
C LEU A 47 -9.45 -13.81 14.86
N ALA A 48 -10.67 -14.32 15.08
CA ALA A 48 -11.87 -13.79 14.43
C ALA A 48 -12.32 -12.43 14.99
N THR A 49 -11.70 -11.96 16.07
CA THR A 49 -11.99 -10.68 16.71
C THR A 49 -11.08 -9.58 16.18
N SER A 50 -11.58 -8.34 16.16
CA SER A 50 -10.80 -7.18 15.73
C SER A 50 -9.62 -6.93 16.68
N GLU A 51 -9.81 -7.23 17.96
CA GLU A 51 -8.81 -7.08 19.02
C GLU A 51 -7.64 -8.04 18.79
N ALA A 52 -7.93 -9.30 18.43
CA ALA A 52 -6.89 -10.27 18.11
C ALA A 52 -6.09 -9.85 16.87
N LEU A 53 -6.77 -9.39 15.82
CA LEU A 53 -6.11 -8.94 14.60
C LEU A 53 -5.22 -7.72 14.83
N ALA A 54 -5.65 -6.79 15.70
CA ALA A 54 -4.88 -5.59 16.04
C ALA A 54 -3.55 -5.90 16.76
N GLU A 55 -3.44 -7.07 17.40
CA GLU A 55 -2.22 -7.51 18.09
C GLU A 55 -1.17 -8.15 17.17
N LEU A 56 -1.50 -8.46 15.90
CA LEU A 56 -0.56 -9.02 14.92
C LEU A 56 0.37 -7.95 14.30
N THR A 57 1.04 -7.20 15.17
CA THR A 57 1.85 -6.02 14.81
C THR A 57 3.04 -6.36 13.91
N TYR A 58 3.73 -7.47 14.16
CA TYR A 58 4.86 -7.94 13.37
C TYR A 58 4.40 -8.44 12.00
N THR A 59 3.30 -9.19 11.96
CA THR A 59 2.69 -9.63 10.71
C THR A 59 2.29 -8.44 9.84
N LEU A 60 1.69 -7.41 10.43
CA LEU A 60 1.38 -6.16 9.71
C LEU A 60 2.66 -5.47 9.21
N ALA A 61 3.71 -5.41 10.02
CA ALA A 61 4.99 -4.84 9.61
C ALA A 61 5.61 -5.60 8.42
N VAL A 62 5.47 -6.92 8.37
CA VAL A 62 5.94 -7.73 7.23
C VAL A 62 5.15 -7.43 5.95
N VAL A 63 3.83 -7.27 6.03
CA VAL A 63 3.01 -6.86 4.88
C VAL A 63 3.44 -5.47 4.39
N GLN A 64 3.60 -4.51 5.32
CA GLN A 64 4.03 -3.15 4.99
C GLN A 64 5.43 -3.13 4.36
N GLU A 65 6.36 -3.92 4.88
CA GLU A 65 7.71 -4.01 4.33
C GLU A 65 7.71 -4.69 2.95
N SER A 66 6.84 -5.68 2.74
CA SER A 66 6.65 -6.31 1.43
C SER A 66 6.14 -5.30 0.40
N MET A 67 5.23 -4.41 0.78
CA MET A 67 4.74 -3.31 -0.06
C MET A 67 5.81 -2.25 -0.34
N ARG A 68 6.70 -1.98 0.63
CA ARG A 68 7.83 -1.05 0.46
C ARG A 68 8.85 -1.59 -0.54
N LEU A 69 9.13 -2.90 -0.48
CA LEU A 69 10.06 -3.59 -1.37
C LEU A 69 9.48 -3.84 -2.75
N ASN A 70 8.19 -4.17 -2.82
CA ASN A 70 7.51 -4.55 -4.05
C ASN A 70 6.19 -3.77 -4.17
N THR A 71 6.26 -2.61 -4.81
CA THR A 71 5.08 -1.78 -5.01
C THR A 71 4.16 -2.41 -6.06
N VAL A 72 2.88 -2.51 -5.75
CA VAL A 72 1.86 -3.12 -6.64
C VAL A 72 1.17 -2.08 -7.53
N THR A 73 1.32 -0.81 -7.19
CA THR A 73 0.83 0.33 -7.97
C THR A 73 2.03 1.15 -8.40
N GLU A 74 2.64 0.74 -9.50
CA GLU A 74 3.71 1.51 -10.12
C GLU A 74 3.12 2.73 -10.80
N GLY A 75 3.55 3.92 -10.37
CA GLY A 75 3.23 5.18 -11.02
C GLY A 75 2.42 6.15 -10.15
N THR A 76 2.73 7.43 -10.30
CA THR A 76 1.92 8.51 -9.74
C THR A 76 0.62 8.58 -10.52
N THR A 77 -0.52 8.42 -9.86
CA THR A 77 -1.82 8.73 -10.47
C THR A 77 -1.78 10.19 -10.94
N PRO A 78 -1.81 10.46 -12.26
CA PRO A 78 -1.60 11.80 -12.75
C PRO A 78 -2.71 12.71 -12.24
N ARG A 79 -2.31 13.87 -11.73
CA ARG A 79 -3.22 14.95 -11.33
C ARG A 79 -3.07 16.07 -12.35
N ILE A 80 -4.20 16.67 -12.73
CA ILE A 80 -4.23 17.82 -13.64
C ILE A 80 -4.73 19.04 -12.87
N ALA A 81 -4.07 20.18 -13.08
CA ALA A 81 -4.50 21.43 -12.47
C ALA A 81 -5.65 22.04 -13.27
N LEU A 82 -6.81 22.18 -12.62
CA LEU A 82 -8.00 22.81 -13.22
C LEU A 82 -7.85 24.33 -13.35
N GLN A 83 -6.98 24.93 -12.54
CA GLN A 83 -6.64 26.35 -12.51
C GLN A 83 -5.14 26.51 -12.24
N ALA A 84 -4.59 27.68 -12.54
CA ALA A 84 -3.21 27.98 -12.20
C ALA A 84 -3.10 28.13 -10.67
N ASP A 85 -2.11 27.47 -10.08
CA ASP A 85 -1.93 27.43 -8.63
C ASP A 85 -0.44 27.42 -8.25
N ARG A 86 -0.13 27.56 -6.96
CA ARG A 86 1.22 27.46 -6.41
C ARG A 86 1.22 26.44 -5.27
N ILE A 87 2.08 25.44 -5.39
CA ILE A 87 2.30 24.45 -4.33
C ILE A 87 3.48 24.94 -3.48
N THR A 88 3.23 25.17 -2.19
CA THR A 88 4.29 25.41 -1.21
C THR A 88 4.94 24.09 -0.83
N THR A 89 6.25 24.01 -1.01
CA THR A 89 7.07 22.84 -0.65
C THR A 89 7.45 22.88 0.82
N SER A 90 7.95 21.76 1.35
CA SER A 90 8.35 21.64 2.76
C SER A 90 9.51 22.56 3.16
N ASP A 91 10.30 23.03 2.20
CA ASP A 91 11.39 24.01 2.40
C ASP A 91 10.91 25.47 2.30
N GLY A 92 9.60 25.71 2.14
CA GLY A 92 8.99 27.03 2.00
C GLY A 92 9.11 27.66 0.60
N SER A 93 9.76 26.98 -0.35
CA SER A 93 9.75 27.42 -1.74
C SER A 93 8.39 27.18 -2.40
N ASN A 94 8.20 27.75 -3.60
CA ASN A 94 6.93 27.71 -4.30
C ASN A 94 7.11 27.13 -5.70
N PHE A 95 6.35 26.08 -6.01
CA PHE A 95 6.29 25.49 -7.34
C PHE A 95 5.01 25.96 -8.05
N ALA A 96 5.15 26.68 -9.17
CA ALA A 96 4.01 27.13 -9.97
C ALA A 96 3.45 25.97 -10.79
N VAL A 97 2.15 25.70 -10.62
CA VAL A 97 1.42 24.66 -11.34
C VAL A 97 0.48 25.33 -12.34
N PRO A 98 0.80 25.34 -13.65
CA PRO A 98 -0.06 25.95 -14.64
C PRO A 98 -1.32 25.11 -14.88
N LYS A 99 -2.43 25.79 -15.19
CA LYS A 99 -3.65 25.13 -15.69
C LYS A 99 -3.33 24.34 -16.95
N VAL A 100 -3.76 23.08 -17.02
CA VAL A 100 -3.63 22.25 -18.22
C VAL A 100 -4.54 22.80 -19.33
N ARG A 101 -3.99 23.07 -20.53
CA ARG A 101 -4.79 23.46 -21.70
C ARG A 101 -5.55 22.24 -22.23
N GLN A 102 -6.87 22.26 -22.13
CA GLN A 102 -7.75 21.15 -22.54
C GLN A 102 -8.00 21.04 -24.06
N ASN A 103 -7.42 21.90 -24.91
CA ASN A 103 -7.68 21.91 -26.36
C ASN A 103 -6.44 22.30 -27.20
N SER A 104 -5.61 21.33 -27.55
CA SER A 104 -4.78 21.41 -28.75
C SER A 104 -5.18 20.25 -29.66
N ARG A 105 -6.20 20.47 -30.50
CA ARG A 105 -6.47 19.61 -31.65
C ARG A 105 -5.17 19.53 -32.46
N PRO A 106 -4.71 18.35 -32.90
CA PRO A 106 -3.73 18.30 -33.97
C PRO A 106 -4.40 18.90 -35.21
N THR A 107 -3.97 20.10 -35.60
CA THR A 107 -4.26 20.65 -36.93
C THR A 107 -3.34 19.95 -37.92
N LEU A 108 -3.89 18.98 -38.65
CA LEU A 108 -3.54 18.67 -40.04
C LEU A 108 -4.84 18.39 -40.78
#